data_AF-A0A7Z9CQT5-F1
#
_entry.id   AF-A0A7Z9CQT5-F1
#
_cell.length_a   1.000
_cell.length_b   1.000
_cell.length_c   1.000
_cell.angle_alpha   90.00
_cell.angle_beta   90.00
_cell.angle_gamma   90.00
#
_symmetry.space_group_name_H-M   'P 1'
#
loop_
_entity.id
_entity.type
_entity.pdbx_description
1 polymer ?
#
loop_
_entity_poly.entity_id
_entity_poly.type
_entity_poly.pdbx_seq_one_letter_code
_entity_poly.pdbx_strand_id
1 'polypeptide(L)'
;MPFSTDDSVDHPVSLYAATKKANELMAHTYSHLYGIPTTGLRFFTVYGPWGRPDMALFKFTKAMLEGKSIDVYNYGKMKRDFTYVDDIVEAIVRVQDVIPQANAEWTVENGSPADSSAPYRVYNIGNSSPVELMDYITALEEALGMIAEKNMMPIQPGDVLETSADTKPLYDLVGFKPQTTVKEGVQNFVDWYKAYYKA
;
A
#
# COMPACT_ATOMS: atom_id res chain seq x y z
N MET A 1 7.83 6.20 -12.69
CA MET A 1 6.55 6.36 -11.99
C MET A 1 5.45 6.06 -12.99
N PRO A 2 4.65 4.99 -12.77
CA PRO A 2 4.52 4.19 -11.55
C PRO A 2 5.75 3.32 -11.20
N PHE A 3 5.81 2.77 -9.98
CA PHE A 3 6.78 1.74 -9.57
C PHE A 3 6.35 0.39 -10.12
N SER A 4 7.19 -0.25 -10.95
CA SER A 4 6.91 -1.54 -11.54
C SER A 4 7.55 -2.67 -10.73
N THR A 5 6.96 -3.86 -10.80
CA THR A 5 7.61 -5.09 -10.32
C THR A 5 8.82 -5.49 -11.17
N ASP A 6 8.95 -4.92 -12.37
CA ASP A 6 10.08 -5.14 -13.27
C ASP A 6 11.30 -4.27 -12.92
N ASP A 7 11.10 -3.22 -12.12
CA ASP A 7 12.17 -2.35 -11.67
C ASP A 7 13.14 -3.10 -10.74
N SER A 8 14.42 -2.72 -10.78
CA SER A 8 15.40 -3.23 -9.83
C SER A 8 15.10 -2.72 -8.41
N VAL A 9 15.29 -3.60 -7.43
CA VAL A 9 14.98 -3.35 -6.01
C VAL A 9 16.20 -3.58 -5.12
N ASP A 10 17.38 -3.35 -5.67
CA ASP A 10 18.68 -3.63 -5.05
C ASP A 10 19.22 -2.51 -4.15
N HIS A 11 18.54 -1.35 -4.14
CA HIS A 11 18.97 -0.15 -3.40
C HIS A 11 17.93 0.29 -2.34
N PRO A 12 17.59 -0.57 -1.35
CA PRO A 12 16.66 -0.18 -0.30
C PRO A 12 17.26 0.89 0.61
N VAL A 13 16.50 1.96 0.88
CA VAL A 13 16.92 3.06 1.76
C VAL A 13 16.59 2.84 3.25
N SER A 14 15.97 1.70 3.59
CA SER A 14 15.65 1.32 4.96
C SER A 14 15.91 -0.16 5.23
N LEU A 15 16.24 -0.49 6.49
CA LEU A 15 16.38 -1.88 6.92
C LEU A 15 15.08 -2.66 6.72
N TYR A 16 13.93 -2.03 6.97
CA TYR A 16 12.62 -2.63 6.69
C TYR A 16 12.51 -3.08 5.23
N ALA A 17 12.82 -2.20 4.27
CA ALA A 17 12.78 -2.53 2.85
C ALA A 17 13.76 -3.66 2.49
N ALA A 18 14.98 -3.63 3.04
CA ALA A 18 15.95 -4.71 2.84
C ALA A 18 15.43 -6.07 3.33
N THR A 19 14.80 -6.12 4.51
CA THR A 19 14.21 -7.36 5.02
C THR A 19 13.06 -7.85 4.16
N LYS A 20 12.21 -6.96 3.63
CA LYS A 20 11.13 -7.34 2.71
C LYS A 20 11.65 -7.87 1.39
N LYS A 21 12.72 -7.28 0.83
CA LYS A 21 13.38 -7.86 -0.35
C LYS A 21 14.00 -9.22 -0.06
N ALA A 22 14.60 -9.41 1.12
CA ALA A 22 15.10 -10.72 1.53
C ALA A 22 14.00 -11.79 1.58
N ASN A 23 12.75 -11.42 1.95
CA ASN A 23 11.61 -12.35 1.93
C ASN A 23 11.29 -12.83 0.50
N GLU A 24 11.34 -11.94 -0.49
CA GLU A 24 11.17 -12.31 -1.91
C GLU A 24 12.25 -13.29 -2.37
N LEU A 25 13.52 -13.02 -2.03
CA LEU A 25 14.63 -13.90 -2.38
C LEU A 25 14.50 -15.28 -1.72
N MET A 26 14.11 -15.33 -0.44
CA MET A 26 13.86 -16.59 0.27
C MET A 26 12.68 -17.35 -0.34
N ALA A 27 11.59 -16.67 -0.72
CA ALA A 27 10.45 -17.31 -1.37
C ALA A 27 10.83 -17.92 -2.73
N HIS A 28 11.63 -17.22 -3.53
CA HIS A 28 12.14 -17.73 -4.80
C HIS A 28 12.98 -19.00 -4.61
N THR A 29 13.93 -19.02 -3.67
CA THR A 29 14.78 -20.20 -3.46
C THR A 29 13.98 -21.41 -3.00
N TYR A 30 12.99 -21.24 -2.12
CA TYR A 30 12.09 -22.32 -1.72
C TYR A 30 11.21 -22.81 -2.87
N SER A 31 10.71 -21.90 -3.71
CA SER A 31 9.91 -22.27 -4.89
C SER A 31 10.74 -23.06 -5.90
N HIS A 32 12.00 -22.64 -6.12
CA HIS A 32 12.91 -23.30 -7.06
C HIS A 32 13.36 -24.68 -6.57
N LEU A 33 13.73 -24.81 -5.30
CA LEU A 33 14.26 -26.07 -4.74
C LEU A 33 13.18 -27.10 -4.43
N TYR A 34 12.00 -26.65 -3.99
CA TYR A 34 10.97 -27.52 -3.41
C TYR A 34 9.62 -27.44 -4.11
N GLY A 35 9.49 -26.62 -5.17
CA GLY A 35 8.25 -26.49 -5.94
C GLY A 35 7.09 -25.87 -5.16
N ILE A 36 7.35 -25.20 -4.03
CA ILE A 36 6.32 -24.55 -3.23
C ILE A 36 5.83 -23.31 -3.99
N PRO A 37 4.55 -23.22 -4.40
CA PRO A 37 4.06 -22.04 -5.09
C PRO A 37 4.02 -20.84 -4.12
N THR A 38 4.63 -19.72 -4.52
CA THR A 38 4.65 -18.52 -3.68
C THR A 38 4.25 -17.27 -4.45
N THR A 39 3.40 -16.46 -3.81
CA THR A 39 2.99 -15.15 -4.31
C THR A 39 3.32 -14.10 -3.27
N GLY A 40 4.26 -13.20 -3.59
CA GLY A 40 4.57 -12.02 -2.80
C GLY A 40 3.71 -10.83 -3.21
N LEU A 41 3.18 -10.08 -2.24
CA LEU A 41 2.42 -8.86 -2.49
C LEU A 41 3.16 -7.66 -1.90
N ARG A 42 3.55 -6.72 -2.76
CA ARG A 42 4.15 -5.43 -2.37
C ARG A 42 3.04 -4.44 -2.08
N PHE A 43 2.74 -4.29 -0.79
CA PHE A 43 1.73 -3.36 -0.31
C PHE A 43 2.20 -1.91 -0.40
N PHE A 44 1.28 -1.05 -0.82
CA PHE A 44 1.35 0.39 -0.62
C PHE A 44 0.59 0.77 0.66
N THR A 45 0.14 2.01 0.81
CA THR A 45 -0.45 2.45 2.08
C THR A 45 -1.87 1.92 2.22
N VAL A 46 -2.12 1.04 3.19
CA VAL A 46 -3.45 0.52 3.47
C VAL A 46 -4.12 1.33 4.59
N TYR A 47 -5.41 1.62 4.45
CA TYR A 47 -6.18 2.32 5.47
C TYR A 47 -7.61 1.78 5.59
N GLY A 48 -8.27 2.08 6.71
CA GLY A 48 -9.65 1.70 6.98
C GLY A 48 -9.89 1.35 8.45
N PRO A 49 -11.10 0.91 8.79
CA PRO A 49 -11.45 0.38 10.12
C PRO A 49 -10.40 -0.60 10.65
N TRP A 50 -10.15 -0.59 11.96
CA TRP A 50 -9.13 -1.43 12.62
C TRP A 50 -7.69 -1.16 12.16
N GLY A 51 -7.46 -0.03 11.48
CA GLY A 51 -6.13 0.42 11.07
C GLY A 51 -5.19 0.64 12.26
N ARG A 52 -3.89 0.66 11.97
CA ARG A 52 -2.86 0.78 13.01
C ARG A 52 -2.73 2.22 13.52
N PRO A 53 -2.57 2.43 14.84
CA PRO A 53 -2.54 3.77 15.43
C PRO A 53 -1.31 4.62 15.07
N ASP A 54 -0.28 4.00 14.49
CA ASP A 54 0.94 4.67 14.03
C ASP A 54 0.83 5.28 12.62
N MET A 55 -0.26 5.01 11.89
CA MET A 55 -0.45 5.44 10.50
C MET A 55 -1.31 6.70 10.38
N ALA A 56 -1.17 7.40 9.24
CA ALA A 56 -1.61 8.78 9.03
C ALA A 56 -3.05 9.06 9.46
N LEU A 57 -4.04 8.36 8.88
CA LEU A 57 -5.46 8.59 9.18
C LEU A 57 -5.76 8.50 10.68
N PHE A 58 -5.22 7.48 11.34
CA PHE A 58 -5.41 7.29 12.77
C PHE A 58 -4.75 8.39 13.59
N LYS A 59 -3.48 8.71 13.29
CA LYS A 59 -2.75 9.80 13.96
C LYS A 59 -3.48 11.13 13.83
N PHE A 60 -3.99 11.44 12.64
CA PHE A 60 -4.72 12.68 12.37
C PHE A 60 -6.04 12.72 13.12
N THR A 61 -6.86 11.67 13.07
CA THR A 61 -8.11 11.61 13.81
C THR A 61 -7.90 11.77 15.31
N LYS A 62 -6.90 11.07 15.87
CA LYS A 62 -6.57 11.20 17.28
C LYS A 62 -6.16 12.63 17.63
N ALA A 63 -5.26 13.24 16.86
CA ALA A 63 -4.80 14.59 17.12
C ALA A 63 -5.96 15.61 17.03
N MET A 64 -6.80 15.53 15.99
CA MET A 64 -7.95 16.42 15.80
C MET A 64 -8.96 16.32 16.95
N LEU A 65 -9.32 15.10 17.37
CA LEU A 65 -10.24 14.88 18.49
C LEU A 65 -9.66 15.31 19.84
N GLU A 66 -8.34 15.28 20.00
CA GLU A 66 -7.63 15.77 21.19
C GLU A 66 -7.34 17.28 21.15
N GLY A 67 -7.78 18.00 20.11
CA GLY A 67 -7.50 19.43 19.94
C GLY A 67 -6.01 19.73 19.72
N LYS A 68 -5.27 18.80 19.12
CA LYS A 68 -3.85 18.92 18.79
C LYS A 68 -3.67 19.14 17.30
N SER A 69 -2.63 19.91 16.95
CA SER A 69 -2.26 20.12 15.56
C SER A 69 -1.66 18.85 14.92
N ILE A 70 -1.90 18.65 13.63
CA ILE A 70 -1.33 17.57 12.82
C ILE A 70 -0.07 18.05 12.09
N ASP A 71 0.95 17.20 12.02
CA ASP A 71 2.15 17.47 11.22
C ASP A 71 1.92 17.06 9.77
N VAL A 72 2.00 18.04 8.86
CA VAL A 72 1.80 17.86 7.42
C VAL A 72 3.14 18.09 6.72
N TYR A 73 3.84 16.99 6.41
CA TYR A 73 5.14 17.05 5.75
C TYR A 73 5.03 17.41 4.26
N ASN A 74 6.14 17.91 3.70
CA ASN A 74 6.24 18.40 2.32
C ASN A 74 5.16 19.44 1.96
N TYR A 75 4.74 20.25 2.95
CA TYR A 75 3.68 21.25 2.78
C TYR A 75 2.38 20.68 2.19
N GLY A 76 2.04 19.42 2.50
CA GLY A 76 0.80 18.77 2.04
C GLY A 76 0.86 18.24 0.61
N LYS A 77 1.97 18.46 -0.11
CA LYS A 77 2.15 18.06 -1.52
C LYS A 77 2.61 16.61 -1.70
N MET A 78 2.58 15.80 -0.64
CA MET A 78 2.86 14.37 -0.78
C MET A 78 1.70 13.67 -1.47
N LYS A 79 2.05 12.87 -2.47
CA LYS A 79 1.12 11.97 -3.12
C LYS A 79 1.34 10.56 -2.59
N ARG A 80 0.25 9.93 -2.17
CA ARG A 80 0.29 8.60 -1.58
C ARG A 80 -0.70 7.70 -2.30
N ASP A 81 -0.26 6.47 -2.53
CA ASP A 81 -1.13 5.40 -3.01
C ASP A 81 -1.76 4.76 -1.78
N PHE A 82 -2.97 5.24 -1.48
CA PHE A 82 -3.78 4.79 -0.37
C PHE A 82 -4.87 3.85 -0.92
N THR A 83 -4.93 2.65 -0.36
CA THR A 83 -5.90 1.62 -0.75
C THR A 83 -6.74 1.25 0.46
N TYR A 84 -8.06 1.23 0.29
CA TYR A 84 -8.97 0.88 1.37
C TYR A 84 -8.85 -0.61 1.71
N VAL A 85 -9.02 -0.94 2.99
CA VAL A 85 -8.78 -2.29 3.52
C VAL A 85 -9.64 -3.37 2.84
N ASP A 86 -10.90 -3.08 2.50
CA ASP A 86 -11.77 -4.07 1.85
C ASP A 86 -11.32 -4.35 0.41
N ASP A 87 -10.84 -3.34 -0.31
CA ASP A 87 -10.27 -3.52 -1.66
C ASP A 87 -9.00 -4.39 -1.61
N ILE A 88 -8.18 -4.21 -0.57
CA ILE A 88 -7.01 -5.06 -0.32
C ILE A 88 -7.43 -6.51 -0.03
N VAL A 89 -8.41 -6.70 0.84
CA VAL A 89 -8.89 -8.03 1.21
C VAL A 89 -9.44 -8.76 0.00
N GLU A 90 -10.26 -8.11 -0.83
CA GLU A 90 -10.80 -8.71 -2.04
C GLU A 90 -9.70 -9.19 -3.00
N ALA A 91 -8.67 -8.36 -3.23
CA ALA A 91 -7.53 -8.74 -4.06
C ALA A 91 -6.75 -9.94 -3.47
N ILE A 92 -6.50 -9.96 -2.16
CA ILE A 92 -5.82 -11.08 -1.49
C ILE A 92 -6.63 -12.38 -1.62
N VAL A 93 -7.94 -12.31 -1.36
CA VAL A 93 -8.84 -13.47 -1.44
C VAL A 93 -8.87 -14.02 -2.86
N ARG A 94 -8.87 -13.19 -3.90
CA ARG A 94 -8.79 -13.69 -5.28
C ARG A 94 -7.43 -14.29 -5.63
N VAL A 95 -6.34 -13.64 -5.20
CA VAL A 95 -4.97 -14.12 -5.48
C VAL A 95 -4.71 -15.49 -4.85
N GLN A 96 -5.31 -15.79 -3.70
CA GLN A 96 -5.10 -17.07 -3.02
C GLN A 96 -5.48 -18.28 -3.90
N ASP A 97 -6.46 -18.10 -4.80
CA ASP A 97 -6.97 -19.15 -5.69
C ASP A 97 -6.16 -19.24 -6.99
N VAL A 98 -5.23 -18.30 -7.22
CA VAL A 98 -4.35 -18.26 -8.40
C VAL A 98 -2.97 -18.79 -8.03
N ILE A 99 -2.80 -20.11 -8.17
CA ILE A 99 -1.57 -20.81 -7.81
C ILE A 99 -0.50 -20.64 -8.89
N PRO A 100 0.67 -20.01 -8.61
CA PRO A 100 1.75 -19.88 -9.58
C PRO A 100 2.21 -21.23 -10.14
N GLN A 101 2.51 -21.26 -11.43
CA GLN A 101 3.01 -22.44 -12.13
C GLN A 101 4.47 -22.25 -12.53
N ALA A 102 5.21 -23.36 -12.62
CA ALA A 102 6.54 -23.37 -13.20
C ALA A 102 6.48 -23.00 -14.69
N ASN A 103 7.50 -22.31 -15.20
CA ASN A 103 7.61 -21.90 -16.59
C ASN A 103 8.99 -22.23 -17.15
N ALA A 104 9.10 -23.33 -17.91
CA ALA A 104 10.38 -23.78 -18.46
C ALA A 104 10.98 -22.81 -19.50
N GLU A 105 10.16 -21.96 -20.12
CA GLU A 105 10.58 -21.00 -21.14
C GLU A 105 11.09 -19.69 -20.53
N TRP A 106 10.98 -19.52 -19.21
CA TRP A 106 11.44 -18.31 -18.54
C TRP A 106 12.97 -18.27 -18.47
N THR A 107 13.56 -17.11 -18.78
CA THR A 107 14.99 -16.83 -18.60
C THR A 107 15.18 -15.48 -17.90
N VAL A 108 16.32 -15.30 -17.23
CA VAL A 108 16.62 -14.05 -16.50
C VAL A 108 16.69 -12.85 -17.45
N GLU A 109 17.17 -13.05 -18.68
CA GLU A 109 17.37 -12.00 -19.68
C GLU A 109 16.06 -11.45 -20.26
N ASN A 110 14.99 -12.26 -20.23
CA ASN A 110 13.68 -11.92 -20.77
C ASN A 110 12.58 -11.83 -19.69
N GLY A 111 12.92 -12.10 -18.44
CA GLY A 111 12.04 -12.09 -17.29
C GLY A 111 12.18 -10.82 -16.44
N SER A 112 11.65 -10.86 -15.23
CA SER A 112 11.79 -9.77 -14.26
C SER A 112 12.06 -10.28 -12.85
N PRO A 113 12.45 -9.40 -11.90
CA PRO A 113 12.66 -9.80 -10.51
C PRO A 113 11.41 -10.36 -9.80
N ALA A 114 10.24 -10.27 -10.45
CA ALA A 114 8.95 -10.63 -9.93
C ALA A 114 8.36 -11.92 -10.53
N ASP A 115 9.06 -12.57 -11.44
CA ASP A 115 8.71 -13.89 -11.95
C ASP A 115 9.94 -14.82 -12.04
N SER A 116 9.71 -16.07 -12.42
CA SER A 116 10.75 -17.10 -12.45
C SER A 116 10.27 -18.30 -13.28
N SER A 117 11.21 -19.18 -13.61
CA SER A 117 10.93 -20.54 -14.06
C SER A 117 10.34 -21.40 -12.93
N ALA A 118 10.62 -21.06 -11.67
CA ALA A 118 9.94 -21.62 -10.51
C ALA A 118 8.51 -21.07 -10.36
N PRO A 119 7.62 -21.74 -9.60
CA PRO A 119 6.27 -21.24 -9.29
C PRO A 119 6.32 -20.07 -8.27
N TYR A 120 6.93 -18.97 -8.66
CA TYR A 120 7.17 -17.76 -7.85
C TYR A 120 6.66 -16.53 -8.59
N ARG A 121 5.86 -15.70 -7.92
CA ARG A 121 5.40 -14.41 -8.45
C ARG A 121 5.44 -13.31 -7.39
N VAL A 122 5.66 -12.08 -7.82
CA VAL A 122 5.47 -10.87 -7.01
C VAL A 122 4.58 -9.89 -7.74
N TYR A 123 3.62 -9.30 -7.03
CA TYR A 123 2.74 -8.28 -7.57
C TYR A 123 2.72 -7.05 -6.67
N ASN A 124 2.60 -5.87 -7.27
CA ASN A 124 2.18 -4.69 -6.51
C ASN A 124 0.68 -4.79 -6.22
N ILE A 125 0.28 -4.43 -5.00
CA ILE A 125 -1.11 -4.30 -4.60
C ILE A 125 -1.34 -2.88 -4.07
N GLY A 126 -2.22 -2.14 -4.74
CA GLY A 126 -2.45 -0.73 -4.52
C GLY A 126 -3.65 -0.19 -5.32
N ASN A 127 -3.90 1.11 -5.23
CA ASN A 127 -4.97 1.81 -5.92
C ASN A 127 -4.54 2.30 -7.30
N SER A 128 -3.25 2.57 -7.52
CA SER A 128 -2.69 3.10 -8.79
C SER A 128 -3.16 4.51 -9.15
N SER A 129 -4.03 5.11 -8.32
CA SER A 129 -4.46 6.51 -8.40
C SER A 129 -3.89 7.26 -7.19
N PRO A 130 -2.70 7.88 -7.32
CA PRO A 130 -2.12 8.63 -6.22
C PRO A 130 -2.97 9.87 -5.93
N VAL A 131 -3.27 10.04 -4.65
CA VAL A 131 -4.13 11.11 -4.12
C VAL A 131 -3.31 11.99 -3.19
N GLU A 132 -3.59 13.29 -3.18
CA GLU A 132 -2.83 14.22 -2.36
C GLU A 132 -3.18 14.02 -0.89
N LEU A 133 -2.20 14.17 0.00
CA LEU A 133 -2.43 14.07 1.44
C LEU A 133 -3.49 15.06 1.93
N MET A 134 -3.58 16.23 1.29
CA MET A 134 -4.59 17.24 1.62
C MET A 134 -6.02 16.79 1.31
N ASP A 135 -6.22 15.95 0.29
CA ASP A 135 -7.55 15.40 -0.02
C ASP A 135 -8.03 14.48 1.11
N TYR A 136 -7.12 13.70 1.70
CA TYR A 136 -7.41 12.88 2.90
C TYR A 136 -7.74 13.72 4.11
N ILE A 137 -6.95 14.77 4.37
CA ILE A 137 -7.20 15.66 5.51
C ILE A 137 -8.56 16.34 5.34
N THR A 138 -8.88 16.81 4.13
CA THR A 138 -10.17 17.45 3.83
C THR A 138 -11.33 16.48 4.04
N ALA A 139 -11.24 15.26 3.51
CA ALA A 139 -12.24 14.22 3.74
C ALA A 139 -12.41 13.90 5.24
N LEU A 140 -11.33 13.96 6.01
CA LEU A 140 -11.34 13.73 7.45
C LEU A 140 -12.00 14.87 8.22
N GLU A 141 -11.71 16.12 7.82
CA GLU A 141 -12.34 17.32 8.36
C GLU A 141 -13.86 17.29 8.13
N GLU A 142 -14.30 16.92 6.92
CA GLU A 142 -15.71 16.72 6.59
C GLU A 142 -16.36 15.63 7.46
N ALA A 143 -15.74 14.46 7.57
CA ALA A 143 -16.29 13.32 8.32
C ALA A 143 -16.33 13.56 9.85
N LEU A 144 -15.37 14.33 10.38
CA LEU A 144 -15.35 14.71 11.80
C LEU A 144 -16.19 15.95 12.10
N GLY A 145 -16.49 16.78 11.11
CA GLY A 145 -17.19 18.05 11.28
C GLY A 145 -16.33 19.12 11.95
N MET A 146 -15.00 19.08 11.75
CA MET A 146 -14.06 19.99 12.39
C MET A 146 -12.85 20.26 11.49
N ILE A 147 -12.24 21.44 11.62
CA ILE A 147 -11.05 21.83 10.85
C ILE A 147 -9.79 21.43 11.62
N ALA A 148 -8.86 20.75 10.97
CA ALA A 148 -7.59 20.37 11.56
C ALA A 148 -6.66 21.59 11.66
N GLU A 149 -6.04 21.78 12.82
CA GLU A 149 -4.88 22.65 12.95
C GLU A 149 -3.65 21.95 12.34
N LYS A 150 -2.89 22.64 11.48
CA LYS A 150 -1.83 22.02 10.65
C LYS A 150 -0.48 22.68 10.91
N ASN A 151 0.51 21.88 11.29
CA ASN A 151 1.91 22.26 11.27
C ASN A 151 2.50 21.89 9.91
N MET A 152 2.82 22.89 9.08
CA MET A 152 3.41 22.63 7.76
C MET A 152 4.91 22.39 7.90
N MET A 153 5.33 21.16 7.64
CA MET A 153 6.70 20.69 7.89
C MET A 153 7.47 20.49 6.56
N PRO A 154 8.80 20.69 6.55
CA PRO A 154 9.64 20.27 5.43
C PRO A 154 9.61 18.74 5.26
N ILE A 155 10.02 18.24 4.09
CA ILE A 155 10.10 16.79 3.85
C ILE A 155 11.12 16.12 4.78
N GLN A 156 10.82 14.91 5.25
CA GLN A 156 11.76 14.14 6.07
C GLN A 156 12.81 13.40 5.21
N PRO A 157 14.06 13.24 5.67
CA PRO A 157 15.03 12.38 5.00
C PRO A 157 14.51 10.94 4.88
N GLY A 158 14.52 10.40 3.65
CA GLY A 158 14.04 9.04 3.37
C GLY A 158 12.57 8.94 2.97
N ASP A 159 11.80 10.04 3.05
CA ASP A 159 10.45 10.09 2.49
C ASP A 159 10.47 10.19 0.97
N VAL A 160 9.51 9.50 0.33
CA VAL A 160 9.29 9.56 -1.12
C VAL A 160 8.20 10.59 -1.40
N LEU A 161 8.44 11.49 -2.37
CA LEU A 161 7.51 12.57 -2.76
C LEU A 161 6.17 12.03 -3.27
N GLU A 162 6.25 11.01 -4.12
CA GLU A 162 5.11 10.38 -4.77
C GLU A 162 5.31 8.87 -4.79
N THR A 163 4.31 8.15 -4.32
CA THR A 163 4.21 6.70 -4.46
C THR A 163 3.02 6.38 -5.33
N SER A 164 3.23 5.63 -6.40
CA SER A 164 2.19 5.11 -7.27
C SER A 164 2.62 3.73 -7.73
N ALA A 165 1.73 2.76 -7.56
CA ALA A 165 1.97 1.37 -7.90
C ALA A 165 1.55 1.08 -9.34
N ASP A 166 2.38 0.37 -10.12
CA ASP A 166 1.87 -0.29 -11.32
C ASP A 166 1.20 -1.59 -10.88
N THR A 167 -0.13 -1.62 -10.90
CA THR A 167 -0.95 -2.76 -10.48
C THR A 167 -1.54 -3.51 -11.68
N LYS A 168 -1.21 -3.12 -12.92
CA LYS A 168 -1.76 -3.77 -14.11
C LYS A 168 -1.56 -5.30 -14.10
N PRO A 169 -0.39 -5.85 -13.72
CA PRO A 169 -0.21 -7.30 -13.66
C PRO A 169 -1.17 -8.00 -12.69
N LEU A 170 -1.50 -7.37 -11.56
CA LEU A 170 -2.47 -7.92 -10.61
C LEU A 170 -3.91 -7.81 -11.14
N TYR A 171 -4.25 -6.68 -11.75
CA TYR A 171 -5.55 -6.49 -12.40
C TYR A 171 -5.80 -7.54 -13.49
N ASP A 172 -4.82 -7.78 -14.36
CA ASP A 172 -4.92 -8.78 -15.42
C ASP A 172 -5.08 -10.20 -14.85
N LEU A 173 -4.51 -10.46 -13.66
CA LEU A 173 -4.55 -11.77 -13.00
C LEU A 173 -5.91 -12.06 -12.36
N VAL A 174 -6.49 -11.11 -11.61
CA VAL A 174 -7.68 -11.33 -10.77
C VAL A 174 -8.93 -10.55 -11.21
N GLY A 175 -8.81 -9.74 -12.27
CA GLY A 175 -9.93 -8.95 -12.82
C GLY A 175 -10.52 -7.97 -11.82
N PHE A 176 -9.70 -7.45 -10.90
CA PHE A 176 -10.13 -6.56 -9.83
C PHE A 176 -9.28 -5.29 -9.78
N LYS A 177 -9.94 -4.17 -9.53
CA LYS A 177 -9.33 -2.88 -9.20
C LYS A 177 -10.06 -2.31 -7.98
N PRO A 178 -9.37 -1.56 -7.11
CA PRO A 178 -10.02 -0.90 -5.98
C PRO A 178 -11.18 -0.01 -6.42
N GLN A 179 -12.24 -0.02 -5.63
CA GLN A 179 -13.50 0.66 -5.95
C GLN A 179 -13.87 1.73 -4.93
N THR A 180 -13.29 1.68 -3.73
CA THR A 180 -13.64 2.60 -2.64
C THR A 180 -13.04 3.98 -2.88
N THR A 181 -13.87 5.02 -2.90
CA THR A 181 -13.38 6.39 -2.97
C THR A 181 -12.74 6.83 -1.65
N VAL A 182 -11.86 7.83 -1.69
CA VAL A 182 -11.25 8.40 -0.47
C VAL A 182 -12.32 8.85 0.52
N LYS A 183 -13.36 9.53 0.03
CA LYS A 183 -14.45 10.03 0.85
C LYS A 183 -15.18 8.91 1.58
N GLU A 184 -15.55 7.83 0.89
CA GLU A 184 -16.23 6.68 1.48
C GLU A 184 -15.32 5.96 2.49
N GLY A 185 -14.07 5.67 2.11
CA GLY A 185 -13.15 4.97 3.00
C GLY A 185 -12.83 5.75 4.27
N VAL A 186 -12.68 7.07 4.17
CA VAL A 186 -12.45 7.96 5.33
C VAL A 186 -13.69 8.03 6.22
N GLN A 187 -14.89 8.13 5.64
CA GLN A 187 -16.14 8.10 6.42
C GLN A 187 -16.26 6.77 7.19
N ASN A 188 -16.04 5.64 6.52
CA ASN A 188 -16.09 4.32 7.16
C ASN A 188 -15.09 4.21 8.31
N PHE A 189 -13.89 4.77 8.15
CA PHE A 189 -12.88 4.81 9.20
C PHE A 189 -13.34 5.65 10.40
N VAL A 190 -13.87 6.86 10.17
CA VAL A 190 -14.34 7.74 11.24
C VAL A 190 -15.53 7.13 12.01
N ASP A 191 -16.48 6.52 11.29
CA ASP A 191 -17.63 5.85 11.90
C ASP A 191 -17.18 4.71 12.81
N TRP A 192 -16.24 3.88 12.34
CA TRP A 192 -15.61 2.86 13.16
C TRP A 192 -14.89 3.46 14.37
N TYR A 193 -14.09 4.51 14.17
CA TYR A 193 -13.31 5.12 15.24
C TYR A 193 -14.19 5.64 16.36
N LYS A 194 -15.23 6.42 16.03
CA LYS A 194 -16.19 6.97 17.00
C LYS A 194 -16.93 5.86 17.74
N ALA A 195 -17.37 4.83 17.04
CA ALA A 195 -18.04 3.68 17.66
C ALA A 195 -17.12 2.91 18.62
N TYR A 196 -15.88 2.66 18.21
CA TYR A 196 -14.91 1.87 18.99
C TYR A 196 -14.37 2.62 20.20
N TYR A 197 -14.01 3.90 20.04
CA TYR A 197 -13.44 4.74 21.10
C TYR A 197 -14.48 5.52 21.91
N LYS A 198 -15.76 5.52 21.50
CA LYS A 198 -16.83 6.33 22.10
C LYS A 198 -16.48 7.83 22.13
N ALA A 199 -15.91 8.31 21.03
CA ALA A 199 -15.39 9.66 20.84
C ALA A 199 -16.35 10.55 20.03
#